data_AF-A0A6N7BFK8-F1
#
_entry.id   AF-A0A6N7BFK8-F1
#
_cell.length_a   1.000
_cell.length_b   1.000
_cell.length_c   1.000
_cell.angle_alpha   90.00
_cell.angle_beta   90.00
_cell.angle_gamma   90.00
#
_symmetry.space_group_name_H-M   'P 1'
#
loop_
_entity.id
_entity.type
_entity.pdbx_description
1 polymer ?
#
loop_
_entity_poly.entity_id
_entity_poly.type
_entity_poly.pdbx_seq_one_letter_code
_entity_poly.pdbx_strand_id
1 'polypeptide(L)'
;MFQKFIKWLQTLPWISDTMLFLIILALAILSYFLLREIVFGFLRSLVKKTVTQIDDILLSKKFLRRVSYLAPLFIIYQSTNLIPNAEKELDKLLSILFVLVVFLAIGAILSAVIELHDRVEKFKERPIKGYIQIIKIVLYSFMTVLIIGIIFGQTVWSILTGLGAFTAVLILIFRDTILNFIASMQISSYDLVHVGDWIEVPKFGADGDVIDISLMIVKVQNFDKTITIIPTYKLIEETFKNWRGMQQSGVRRIKRSVFIDQTSIRFCTDEMLDRFEKIKIISQYVKEKRTETGKENSESGIDLNNLVNGRRLTNIGTFRAYLIEYLRQRGDISKEFSFQVRQLPSNPGGLPIEIYAYATKTNFVDYEDAQADIFDHILAIVPEFGLRLFQNPSGGDFSAFKK
;
A
#
# COMPACT_ATOMS: atom_id res chain seq x y z
N MET A 1 -79.88 -4.09 37.02
CA MET A 1 -78.75 -3.69 37.91
C MET A 1 -77.54 -3.19 37.10
N PHE A 2 -77.07 -3.96 36.10
CA PHE A 2 -75.92 -3.61 35.25
C PHE A 2 -76.03 -2.25 34.52
N GLN A 3 -77.20 -1.91 33.95
CA GLN A 3 -77.40 -0.62 33.27
C GLN A 3 -77.41 0.60 34.22
N LYS A 4 -77.80 0.44 35.49
CA LYS A 4 -77.71 1.50 36.50
C LYS A 4 -76.26 1.73 36.94
N PHE A 5 -75.48 0.67 37.01
CA PHE A 5 -74.05 0.72 37.29
C PHE A 5 -73.28 1.45 36.18
N ILE A 6 -73.58 1.18 34.90
CA ILE A 6 -72.97 1.88 33.76
C ILE A 6 -73.30 3.39 33.76
N LYS A 7 -74.55 3.78 34.05
CA LYS A 7 -74.93 5.20 34.16
C LYS A 7 -74.24 5.91 35.33
N TRP A 8 -74.04 5.22 36.46
CA TRP A 8 -73.28 5.76 37.60
C TRP A 8 -71.78 5.90 37.28
N LEU A 9 -71.20 4.93 36.57
CA LEU A 9 -69.80 5.00 36.10
C LEU A 9 -69.57 6.21 35.17
N GLN A 10 -70.54 6.53 34.31
CA GLN A 10 -70.49 7.70 33.42
C GLN A 10 -70.61 9.05 34.15
N THR A 11 -70.99 9.08 35.43
CA THR A 11 -71.04 10.31 36.24
C THR A 11 -69.69 10.65 36.91
N LEU A 12 -68.69 9.76 36.82
CA LEU A 12 -67.36 9.93 37.43
C LEU A 12 -66.25 9.66 36.38
N PRO A 13 -65.90 10.64 35.53
CA PRO A 13 -64.97 10.47 34.39
C PRO A 13 -63.61 9.86 34.77
N TRP A 14 -63.06 10.29 35.90
CA TRP A 14 -61.83 9.82 36.52
C TRP A 14 -61.81 8.31 36.82
N ILE A 15 -62.96 7.74 37.20
CA ILE A 15 -63.09 6.31 37.54
C ILE A 15 -63.26 5.47 36.27
N SER A 16 -63.98 5.98 35.27
CA SER A 16 -64.08 5.30 33.97
C SER A 16 -62.74 5.22 33.24
N ASP A 17 -61.95 6.31 33.27
CA ASP A 17 -60.67 6.37 32.55
C ASP A 17 -59.59 5.48 33.21
N THR A 18 -59.57 5.44 34.54
CA THR A 18 -58.66 4.57 35.30
C THR A 18 -59.02 3.09 35.16
N MET A 19 -60.30 2.74 35.16
CA MET A 19 -60.72 1.36 34.87
C MET A 19 -60.39 0.94 33.44
N LEU A 20 -60.59 1.83 32.46
CA LEU A 20 -60.24 1.57 31.06
C LEU A 20 -58.72 1.34 30.90
N PHE A 21 -57.90 2.19 31.52
CA PHE A 21 -56.45 2.02 31.55
C PHE A 21 -56.01 0.66 32.14
N LEU A 22 -56.61 0.25 33.27
CA LEU A 22 -56.32 -1.05 33.89
C LEU A 22 -56.73 -2.22 32.99
N ILE A 23 -57.84 -2.11 32.26
CA ILE A 23 -58.28 -3.13 31.29
C ILE A 23 -57.28 -3.22 30.12
N ILE A 24 -56.86 -2.09 29.55
CA ILE A 24 -55.88 -2.04 28.46
C ILE A 24 -54.54 -2.63 28.93
N LEU A 25 -54.09 -2.29 30.15
CA LEU A 25 -52.86 -2.82 30.73
C LEU A 25 -52.96 -4.34 30.94
N ALA A 26 -54.09 -4.82 31.47
CA ALA A 26 -54.34 -6.25 31.65
C ALA A 26 -54.33 -7.00 30.30
N LEU A 27 -54.97 -6.44 29.26
CA LEU A 27 -54.96 -6.99 27.91
C LEU A 27 -53.56 -7.00 27.29
N ALA A 28 -52.79 -5.92 27.48
CA ALA A 28 -51.41 -5.85 27.00
C ALA A 28 -50.55 -6.93 27.68
N ILE A 29 -50.60 -7.06 29.01
CA ILE A 29 -49.87 -8.09 29.76
C ILE A 29 -50.30 -9.49 29.30
N LEU A 30 -51.61 -9.73 29.18
CA LEU A 30 -52.14 -11.00 28.71
C LEU A 30 -51.62 -11.33 27.31
N SER A 31 -51.62 -10.38 26.39
CA SER A 31 -51.12 -10.59 25.02
C SER A 31 -49.63 -10.97 24.98
N TYR A 32 -48.82 -10.41 25.88
CA TYR A 32 -47.42 -10.78 26.02
C TYR A 32 -47.29 -12.25 26.43
N PHE A 33 -48.03 -12.68 27.46
CA PHE A 33 -48.01 -14.07 27.93
C PHE A 33 -48.52 -15.04 26.87
N LEU A 34 -49.64 -14.72 26.20
CA LEU A 34 -50.20 -15.53 25.12
C LEU A 34 -49.20 -15.71 23.97
N LEU A 35 -48.59 -14.62 23.50
CA LEU A 35 -47.66 -14.69 22.37
C LEU A 35 -46.37 -15.44 22.76
N ARG A 36 -45.86 -15.18 23.97
CA ARG A 36 -44.59 -15.76 24.45
C ARG A 36 -44.68 -17.25 24.79
N GLU A 37 -45.66 -17.63 25.60
CA GLU A 37 -45.71 -18.99 26.16
C GLU A 37 -46.54 -19.93 25.30
N ILE A 38 -47.65 -19.46 24.72
CA ILE A 38 -48.54 -20.31 23.92
C ILE A 38 -48.09 -20.34 22.45
N VAL A 39 -48.07 -19.19 21.78
CA VAL A 39 -47.80 -19.14 20.32
C VAL A 39 -46.36 -19.54 20.02
N PHE A 40 -45.37 -18.93 20.68
CA PHE A 40 -43.97 -19.27 20.47
C PHE A 40 -43.56 -20.61 21.10
N GLY A 41 -44.27 -21.08 22.14
CA GLY A 41 -44.13 -22.44 22.65
C GLY A 41 -44.55 -23.48 21.61
N PHE A 42 -45.71 -23.29 20.99
CA PHE A 42 -46.23 -24.14 19.93
C PHE A 42 -45.34 -24.13 18.66
N LEU A 43 -44.93 -22.95 18.19
CA LEU A 43 -44.06 -22.83 17.01
C LEU A 43 -42.71 -23.54 17.19
N ARG A 44 -42.11 -23.45 18.39
CA ARG A 44 -40.90 -24.22 18.69
C ARG A 44 -41.15 -25.73 18.72
N SER A 45 -42.31 -26.16 19.20
CA SER A 45 -42.67 -27.59 19.21
C SER A 45 -42.88 -28.15 17.80
N LEU A 46 -43.33 -27.33 16.84
CA LEU A 46 -43.45 -27.72 15.43
C LEU A 46 -42.08 -27.80 14.74
N VAL A 47 -41.21 -26.81 14.98
CA VAL A 47 -39.89 -26.73 14.33
C VAL A 47 -38.89 -27.76 14.85
N LYS A 48 -39.04 -28.28 16.07
CA LYS A 48 -38.24 -29.45 16.51
C LYS A 48 -38.37 -30.69 15.61
N LYS A 49 -39.37 -30.71 14.70
CA LYS A 49 -39.60 -31.78 13.73
C LYS A 49 -39.02 -31.48 12.33
N THR A 50 -38.44 -30.29 12.10
CA THR A 50 -37.82 -29.90 10.82
C THR A 50 -36.29 -30.01 10.89
N VAL A 51 -35.66 -30.22 9.73
CA VAL A 51 -34.19 -30.44 9.57
C VAL A 51 -33.45 -29.13 9.20
N THR A 52 -34.18 -28.04 8.99
CA THR A 52 -33.70 -26.79 8.39
C THR A 52 -33.06 -25.84 9.42
N GLN A 53 -31.81 -25.45 9.19
CA GLN A 53 -31.04 -24.54 10.06
C GLN A 53 -31.58 -23.10 10.13
N ILE A 54 -32.42 -22.71 9.17
CA ILE A 54 -33.07 -21.38 9.12
C ILE A 54 -34.07 -21.23 10.28
N ASP A 55 -34.74 -22.32 10.65
CA ASP A 55 -35.76 -22.30 11.68
C ASP A 55 -35.14 -22.08 13.07
N ASP A 56 -33.93 -22.58 13.30
CA ASP A 56 -33.17 -22.36 14.54
C ASP A 56 -32.79 -20.89 14.75
N ILE A 57 -32.54 -20.17 13.66
CA ILE A 57 -32.24 -18.73 13.69
C ILE A 57 -33.52 -17.93 13.99
N LEU A 58 -34.59 -18.19 13.24
CA LEU A 58 -35.86 -17.47 13.33
C LEU A 58 -36.66 -17.81 14.60
N LEU A 59 -36.42 -18.96 15.23
CA LEU A 59 -37.03 -19.32 16.51
C LEU A 59 -36.07 -19.22 17.70
N SER A 60 -34.97 -18.49 17.53
CA SER A 60 -34.03 -18.27 18.63
C SER A 60 -34.72 -17.64 19.84
N LYS A 61 -34.32 -18.06 21.05
CA LYS A 61 -34.91 -17.57 22.32
C LYS A 61 -34.88 -16.05 22.44
N LYS A 62 -33.80 -15.44 21.97
CA LYS A 62 -33.58 -13.98 22.01
C LYS A 62 -34.50 -13.24 21.04
N PHE A 63 -34.68 -13.74 19.82
CA PHE A 63 -35.56 -13.12 18.83
C PHE A 63 -37.02 -13.19 19.26
N LEU A 64 -37.50 -14.38 19.60
CA LEU A 64 -38.90 -14.59 20.00
C LEU A 64 -39.26 -13.75 21.23
N ARG A 65 -38.37 -13.67 22.23
CA ARG A 65 -38.59 -12.79 23.39
C ARG A 65 -38.73 -11.32 23.00
N ARG A 66 -37.94 -10.85 22.03
CA ARG A 66 -38.00 -9.46 21.55
C ARG A 66 -39.30 -9.21 20.78
N VAL A 67 -39.67 -10.10 19.86
CA VAL A 67 -40.92 -10.01 19.10
C VAL A 67 -42.15 -10.08 20.02
N SER A 68 -42.09 -10.81 21.14
CA SER A 68 -43.20 -10.85 22.11
C SER A 68 -43.60 -9.48 22.65
N TYR A 69 -42.69 -8.49 22.68
CA TYR A 69 -43.01 -7.13 23.10
C TYR A 69 -43.81 -6.33 22.06
N LEU A 70 -43.94 -6.79 20.81
CA LEU A 70 -44.76 -6.12 19.80
C LEU A 70 -46.26 -6.26 20.06
N ALA A 71 -46.70 -7.40 20.63
CA ALA A 71 -48.11 -7.63 20.96
C ALA A 71 -48.68 -6.64 22.00
N PRO A 72 -48.08 -6.47 23.20
CA PRO A 72 -48.56 -5.46 24.15
C PRO A 72 -48.47 -4.05 23.58
N LEU A 73 -47.43 -3.75 22.80
CA LEU A 73 -47.24 -2.44 22.20
C LEU A 73 -48.32 -2.11 21.17
N PHE A 74 -48.72 -3.08 20.35
CA PHE A 74 -49.80 -2.94 19.38
C PHE A 74 -51.16 -2.70 20.06
N ILE A 75 -51.45 -3.41 21.15
CA ILE A 75 -52.69 -3.21 21.92
C ILE A 75 -52.74 -1.80 22.52
N ILE A 76 -51.62 -1.34 23.10
CA ILE A 76 -51.53 0.01 23.67
C ILE A 76 -51.68 1.07 22.57
N TYR A 77 -51.05 0.87 21.40
CA TYR A 77 -51.18 1.76 20.24
C TYR A 77 -52.62 1.86 19.73
N GLN A 78 -53.35 0.74 19.59
CA GLN A 78 -54.75 0.79 19.17
C GLN A 78 -55.67 1.47 20.19
N SER A 79 -55.22 1.57 21.44
CA SER A 79 -55.99 2.15 22.54
C SER A 79 -55.70 3.64 22.77
N THR A 80 -54.79 4.26 22.01
CA THR A 80 -54.41 5.67 22.19
C THR A 80 -55.57 6.63 21.92
N ASN A 81 -56.41 6.33 20.93
CA ASN A 81 -57.63 7.11 20.59
C ASN A 81 -58.67 7.16 21.73
N LEU A 82 -58.50 6.38 22.80
CA LEU A 82 -59.37 6.36 23.97
C LEU A 82 -58.91 7.33 25.07
N ILE A 83 -57.74 7.96 24.93
CA ILE A 83 -57.13 8.86 25.93
C ILE A 83 -56.77 10.21 25.26
N PRO A 84 -57.73 11.14 25.12
CA PRO A 84 -57.59 12.33 24.27
C PRO A 84 -56.49 13.33 24.70
N ASN A 85 -56.12 13.34 25.99
CA ASN A 85 -55.25 14.37 26.55
C ASN A 85 -53.74 14.08 26.40
N ALA A 86 -53.34 12.90 25.93
CA ALA A 86 -51.93 12.48 25.86
C ALA A 86 -51.49 11.89 24.51
N GLU A 87 -52.34 11.95 23.49
CA GLU A 87 -52.18 11.22 22.22
C GLU A 87 -50.82 11.46 21.55
N LYS A 88 -50.38 12.71 21.40
CA LYS A 88 -49.16 13.04 20.65
C LYS A 88 -47.86 12.55 21.31
N GLU A 89 -47.72 12.69 22.62
CA GLU A 89 -46.50 12.26 23.33
C GLU A 89 -46.51 10.74 23.55
N LEU A 90 -47.70 10.15 23.73
CA LEU A 90 -47.86 8.70 23.79
C LEU A 90 -47.54 8.04 22.45
N ASP A 91 -48.00 8.60 21.32
CA ASP A 91 -47.72 8.09 19.98
C ASP A 91 -46.22 8.13 19.66
N LYS A 92 -45.52 9.21 20.04
CA LYS A 92 -44.06 9.29 19.91
C LYS A 92 -43.36 8.22 20.73
N LEU A 93 -43.73 8.07 22.01
CA LEU A 93 -43.14 7.07 22.90
C LEU A 93 -43.35 5.64 22.37
N LEU A 94 -44.57 5.33 21.92
CA LEU A 94 -44.90 4.02 21.34
C LEU A 94 -44.14 3.77 20.03
N SER A 95 -43.99 4.79 19.19
CA SER A 95 -43.20 4.70 17.95
C SER A 95 -41.72 4.43 18.24
N ILE A 96 -41.14 5.08 19.25
CA ILE A 96 -39.75 4.84 19.69
C ILE A 96 -39.59 3.40 20.20
N LEU A 97 -40.52 2.95 21.07
CA LEU A 97 -40.51 1.59 21.60
C LEU A 97 -40.68 0.55 20.47
N PHE A 98 -41.50 0.84 19.47
CA PHE A 98 -41.70 -0.04 18.32
C PHE A 98 -40.41 -0.20 17.52
N VAL A 99 -39.78 0.92 17.15
CA VAL A 99 -38.49 0.93 16.46
C VAL A 99 -37.43 0.16 17.28
N LEU A 100 -37.34 0.41 18.58
CA LEU A 100 -36.39 -0.27 19.45
C LEU A 100 -36.63 -1.79 19.46
N VAL A 101 -37.87 -2.25 19.63
CA VAL A 101 -38.20 -3.67 19.66
C VAL A 101 -37.89 -4.35 18.32
N VAL A 102 -38.24 -3.73 17.20
CA VAL A 102 -37.97 -4.26 15.85
C VAL A 102 -36.47 -4.38 15.59
N PHE A 103 -35.70 -3.33 15.82
CA PHE A 103 -34.26 -3.33 15.55
C PHE A 103 -33.49 -4.26 16.50
N LEU A 104 -33.91 -4.35 17.77
CA LEU A 104 -33.40 -5.38 18.66
C LEU A 104 -33.77 -6.77 18.13
N ALA A 105 -35.00 -7.02 17.67
CA ALA A 105 -35.37 -8.33 17.13
C ALA A 105 -34.46 -8.71 15.94
N ILE A 106 -34.24 -7.81 14.98
CA ILE A 106 -33.31 -8.02 13.87
C ILE A 106 -31.89 -8.30 14.37
N GLY A 107 -31.40 -7.55 15.36
CA GLY A 107 -30.09 -7.80 15.98
C GLY A 107 -30.00 -9.15 16.71
N ALA A 108 -31.12 -9.71 17.18
CA ALA A 108 -31.16 -11.06 17.75
C ALA A 108 -31.05 -12.14 16.67
N ILE A 109 -31.68 -11.94 15.50
CA ILE A 109 -31.49 -12.81 14.33
C ILE A 109 -30.00 -12.84 13.95
N LEU A 110 -29.37 -11.68 13.78
CA LEU A 110 -27.94 -11.59 13.46
C LEU A 110 -27.05 -12.28 14.52
N SER A 111 -27.46 -12.25 15.79
CA SER A 111 -26.76 -12.97 16.86
C SER A 111 -26.93 -14.48 16.74
N ALA A 112 -28.13 -14.94 16.38
CA ALA A 112 -28.42 -16.35 16.18
C ALA A 112 -27.68 -16.92 14.96
N VAL A 113 -27.46 -16.11 13.91
CA VAL A 113 -26.60 -16.48 12.77
C VAL A 113 -25.15 -16.75 13.21
N ILE A 114 -24.58 -15.88 14.05
CA ILE A 114 -23.23 -16.11 14.62
C ILE A 114 -23.23 -17.39 15.46
N GLU A 115 -24.24 -17.58 16.30
CA GLU A 115 -24.33 -18.75 17.18
C GLU A 115 -24.46 -20.06 16.38
N LEU A 116 -25.17 -20.05 15.25
CA LEU A 116 -25.25 -21.20 14.33
C LEU A 116 -23.90 -21.44 13.64
N HIS A 117 -23.25 -20.38 13.15
CA HIS A 117 -21.93 -20.45 12.52
C HIS A 117 -20.89 -21.09 13.44
N ASP A 118 -20.85 -20.67 14.71
CA ASP A 118 -19.89 -21.18 15.71
C ASP A 118 -20.12 -22.66 16.06
N ARG A 119 -21.34 -23.19 15.88
CA ARG A 119 -21.68 -24.60 16.14
C ARG A 119 -21.25 -25.56 15.04
N VAL A 120 -21.02 -25.07 13.82
CA VAL A 120 -20.70 -25.92 12.66
C VAL A 120 -19.20 -25.90 12.41
N GLU A 121 -18.51 -27.01 12.71
CA GLU A 121 -17.05 -27.19 12.59
C GLU A 121 -16.48 -26.67 11.25
N LYS A 122 -17.20 -26.93 10.15
CA LYS A 122 -16.82 -26.57 8.76
C LYS A 122 -16.69 -25.07 8.51
N PHE A 123 -17.29 -24.22 9.34
CA PHE A 123 -17.34 -22.77 9.12
C PHE A 123 -16.45 -21.97 10.08
N LYS A 124 -15.82 -22.61 11.09
CA LYS A 124 -15.00 -21.94 12.12
C LYS A 124 -13.79 -21.16 11.56
N GLU A 125 -13.26 -21.56 10.42
CA GLU A 125 -12.12 -20.89 9.78
C GLU A 125 -12.49 -19.57 9.06
N ARG A 126 -13.78 -19.26 8.89
CA ARG A 126 -14.23 -18.04 8.22
C ARG A 126 -14.53 -16.92 9.24
N PRO A 127 -13.97 -15.71 9.08
CA PRO A 127 -14.14 -14.60 10.03
C PRO A 127 -15.50 -13.89 9.88
N ILE A 128 -16.63 -14.63 9.91
CA ILE A 128 -17.99 -14.09 9.68
C ILE A 128 -18.43 -13.16 10.82
N LYS A 129 -17.93 -13.39 12.04
CA LYS A 129 -18.27 -12.60 13.23
C LYS A 129 -17.99 -11.10 13.04
N GLY A 130 -16.84 -10.76 12.43
CA GLY A 130 -16.47 -9.36 12.16
C GLY A 130 -17.47 -8.67 11.25
N TYR A 131 -17.84 -9.31 10.13
CA TYR A 131 -18.83 -8.77 9.19
C TYR A 131 -20.21 -8.58 9.83
N ILE A 132 -20.71 -9.57 10.59
CA ILE A 132 -22.00 -9.44 11.26
C ILE A 132 -21.97 -8.34 12.34
N GLN A 133 -20.84 -8.14 13.01
CA GLN A 133 -20.68 -7.04 13.96
C GLN A 133 -20.74 -5.67 13.26
N ILE A 134 -20.13 -5.52 12.09
CA ILE A 134 -20.25 -4.32 11.26
C ILE A 134 -21.73 -4.09 10.86
N ILE A 135 -22.44 -5.13 10.42
CA ILE A 135 -23.87 -5.03 10.07
C ILE A 135 -24.70 -4.59 11.28
N LYS A 136 -24.42 -5.11 12.49
CA LYS A 136 -25.09 -4.67 13.72
C LYS A 136 -24.82 -3.21 14.06
N ILE A 137 -23.59 -2.73 13.85
CA ILE A 137 -23.27 -1.31 14.04
C ILE A 137 -24.12 -0.47 13.09
N VAL A 138 -24.17 -0.80 11.80
CA VAL A 138 -25.00 -0.08 10.81
C VAL A 138 -26.49 -0.12 11.21
N LEU A 139 -26.99 -1.29 11.61
CA LEU A 139 -28.37 -1.49 12.06
C LEU A 139 -28.72 -0.58 13.26
N TYR A 140 -27.87 -0.55 14.30
CA TYR A 140 -28.13 0.26 15.49
C TYR A 140 -27.88 1.76 15.27
N SER A 141 -26.98 2.14 14.37
CA SER A 141 -26.85 3.53 13.91
C SER A 141 -28.14 3.99 13.22
N PHE A 142 -28.72 3.17 12.35
CA PHE A 142 -30.00 3.50 11.68
C PHE A 142 -31.18 3.54 12.66
N MET A 143 -31.22 2.61 13.64
CA MET A 143 -32.17 2.67 14.77
C MET A 143 -32.07 4.01 15.50
N THR A 144 -30.86 4.48 15.79
CA THR A 144 -30.62 5.73 16.52
C THR A 144 -31.11 6.94 15.71
N VAL A 145 -30.83 6.97 14.40
CA VAL A 145 -31.32 8.04 13.50
C VAL A 145 -32.85 8.06 13.44
N LEU A 146 -33.51 6.90 13.38
CA LEU A 146 -34.98 6.81 13.42
C LEU A 146 -35.55 7.35 14.73
N ILE A 147 -34.97 6.97 15.87
CA ILE A 147 -35.42 7.44 17.18
C ILE A 147 -35.26 8.97 17.29
N ILE A 148 -34.12 9.52 16.86
CA ILE A 148 -33.90 10.98 16.81
C ILE A 148 -34.94 11.64 15.90
N GLY A 149 -35.23 11.05 14.73
CA GLY A 149 -36.28 11.53 13.83
C GLY A 149 -37.65 11.63 14.51
N ILE A 150 -38.04 10.61 15.26
CA ILE A 150 -39.32 10.60 16.00
C ILE A 150 -39.34 11.67 17.10
N ILE A 151 -38.24 11.82 17.85
CA ILE A 151 -38.13 12.81 18.95
C ILE A 151 -38.28 14.23 18.43
N PHE A 152 -37.56 14.57 17.34
CA PHE A 152 -37.53 15.93 16.78
C PHE A 152 -38.61 16.19 15.73
N GLY A 153 -39.44 15.19 15.40
CA GLY A 153 -40.45 15.28 14.34
C GLY A 153 -39.85 15.48 12.94
N GLN A 154 -38.63 14.99 12.73
CA GLN A 154 -37.89 15.13 11.48
C GLN A 154 -37.87 13.81 10.70
N THR A 155 -37.86 13.90 9.38
CA THR A 155 -37.67 12.71 8.53
C THR A 155 -36.23 12.21 8.62
N VAL A 156 -36.05 10.90 8.43
CA VAL A 156 -34.71 10.27 8.34
C VAL A 156 -33.85 10.99 7.29
N TRP A 157 -34.44 11.32 6.15
CA TRP A 157 -33.76 12.02 5.05
C TRP A 157 -33.21 13.39 5.47
N SER A 158 -33.96 14.16 6.28
CA SER A 158 -33.50 15.47 6.75
C SER A 158 -32.29 15.35 7.67
N ILE A 159 -32.31 14.40 8.61
CA ILE A 159 -31.19 14.14 9.52
C ILE A 159 -29.96 13.64 8.75
N LEU A 160 -30.14 12.70 7.82
CA LEU A 160 -29.06 12.19 6.99
C LEU A 160 -28.47 13.27 6.08
N THR A 161 -29.30 14.18 5.56
CA THR A 161 -28.84 15.31 4.73
C THR A 161 -28.00 16.28 5.56
N GLY A 162 -28.44 16.62 6.77
CA GLY A 162 -27.67 17.46 7.70
C GLY A 162 -26.34 16.81 8.12
N LEU A 163 -26.38 15.54 8.52
CA LEU A 163 -25.17 14.77 8.85
C LEU A 163 -24.22 14.64 7.66
N GLY A 164 -24.75 14.37 6.47
CA GLY A 164 -23.98 14.24 5.24
C GLY A 164 -23.30 15.56 4.85
N ALA A 165 -24.04 16.66 4.86
CA ALA A 165 -23.49 18.00 4.59
C ALA A 165 -22.41 18.37 5.60
N PHE A 166 -22.65 18.16 6.90
CA PHE A 166 -21.67 18.41 7.95
C PHE A 166 -20.42 17.54 7.79
N THR A 167 -20.58 16.25 7.50
CA THR A 167 -19.46 15.32 7.27
C THR A 167 -18.66 15.72 6.03
N ALA A 168 -19.31 16.14 4.95
CA ALA A 168 -18.63 16.61 3.75
C ALA A 168 -17.78 17.86 4.02
N VAL A 169 -18.30 18.82 4.78
CA VAL A 169 -17.55 20.01 5.22
C VAL A 169 -16.39 19.63 6.12
N LEU A 170 -16.60 18.74 7.09
CA LEU A 170 -15.53 18.23 7.95
C LEU A 170 -14.44 17.55 7.14
N ILE A 171 -14.79 16.67 6.20
CA ILE A 171 -13.81 16.01 5.32
C ILE A 171 -13.08 17.05 4.49
N LEU A 172 -13.77 18.06 3.94
CA LEU A 172 -13.13 19.12 3.17
C LEU A 172 -12.10 19.90 3.99
N ILE A 173 -12.44 20.26 5.23
CA ILE A 173 -11.56 21.01 6.14
C ILE A 173 -10.38 20.16 6.61
N PHE A 174 -10.63 18.90 6.97
CA PHE A 174 -9.62 18.01 7.58
C PHE A 174 -8.95 17.05 6.59
N ARG A 175 -9.22 17.18 5.28
CA ARG A 175 -8.70 16.29 4.23
C ARG A 175 -7.20 16.08 4.35
N ASP A 176 -6.45 17.17 4.36
CA ASP A 176 -4.98 17.12 4.34
C ASP A 176 -4.41 16.64 5.69
N THR A 177 -5.10 16.90 6.80
CA THR A 177 -4.73 16.36 8.12
C THR A 177 -4.89 14.84 8.15
N ILE A 178 -6.01 14.32 7.64
CA ILE A 178 -6.28 12.87 7.56
C ILE A 178 -5.24 12.20 6.65
N LEU A 179 -4.97 12.78 5.48
CA LEU A 179 -3.98 12.24 4.54
C LEU A 179 -2.57 12.21 5.14
N ASN A 180 -2.13 13.30 5.78
CA ASN A 180 -0.84 13.35 6.46
C ASN A 180 -0.73 12.34 7.61
N PHE A 181 -1.78 12.19 8.41
CA PHE A 181 -1.81 11.22 9.50
C PHE A 181 -1.64 9.77 8.97
N ILE A 182 -2.42 9.40 7.95
CA ILE A 182 -2.32 8.09 7.31
C ILE A 182 -0.92 7.89 6.72
N ALA A 183 -0.38 8.91 6.04
CA ALA A 183 0.93 8.86 5.43
C ALA A 183 2.04 8.68 6.47
N SER A 184 2.01 9.44 7.57
CA SER A 184 2.99 9.28 8.66
C SER A 184 2.94 7.87 9.26
N MET A 185 1.74 7.31 9.43
CA MET A 185 1.57 5.93 9.89
C MET A 185 2.16 4.93 8.89
N GLN A 186 1.97 5.14 7.59
CA GLN A 186 2.54 4.29 6.54
C GLN A 186 4.07 4.36 6.50
N ILE A 187 4.67 5.55 6.58
CA ILE A 187 6.13 5.71 6.62
C ILE A 187 6.72 4.94 7.81
N SER A 188 6.10 5.05 8.98
CA SER A 188 6.54 4.34 10.18
C SER A 188 6.27 2.83 10.11
N SER A 189 5.14 2.40 9.53
CA SER A 189 4.77 0.98 9.49
C SER A 189 5.54 0.18 8.44
N TYR A 190 5.92 0.83 7.33
CA TYR A 190 6.67 0.22 6.23
C TYR A 190 8.15 0.58 6.22
N ASP A 191 8.65 1.26 7.27
CA ASP A 191 10.07 1.59 7.41
C ASP A 191 10.65 2.42 6.24
N LEU A 192 9.85 3.32 5.65
CA LEU A 192 10.18 3.93 4.35
C LEU A 192 11.33 4.94 4.41
N VAL A 193 11.36 5.77 5.47
CA VAL A 193 12.28 6.90 5.64
C VAL A 193 12.52 7.14 7.12
N HIS A 194 13.76 7.40 7.53
CA HIS A 194 14.07 7.88 8.89
C HIS A 194 14.91 9.15 8.86
N VAL A 195 14.97 9.80 10.01
CA VAL A 195 15.96 10.84 10.28
C VAL A 195 17.37 10.26 10.09
N GLY A 196 18.20 10.97 9.33
CA GLY A 196 19.55 10.57 8.92
C GLY A 196 19.63 9.88 7.56
N ASP A 197 18.49 9.51 6.94
CA ASP A 197 18.53 8.96 5.58
C ASP A 197 18.83 10.04 4.56
N TRP A 198 19.73 9.74 3.62
CA TRP A 198 19.83 10.50 2.38
C TRP A 198 18.69 10.09 1.45
N ILE A 199 17.79 11.03 1.13
CA ILE A 199 16.71 10.83 0.17
C ILE A 199 16.81 11.82 -1.01
N GLU A 200 16.35 11.37 -2.17
CA GLU A 200 16.23 12.17 -3.39
C GLU A 200 14.76 12.18 -3.85
N VAL A 201 14.15 13.35 -3.85
CA VAL A 201 12.77 13.61 -4.31
C VAL A 201 12.79 14.71 -5.37
N PRO A 202 13.07 14.37 -6.65
CA PRO A 202 13.31 15.37 -7.70
C PRO A 202 12.18 16.38 -7.90
N LYS A 203 10.92 15.94 -7.75
CA LYS A 203 9.73 16.80 -7.92
C LYS A 203 9.69 17.98 -6.96
N PHE A 204 10.25 17.82 -5.76
CA PHE A 204 10.26 18.86 -4.73
C PHE A 204 11.65 19.49 -4.56
N GLY A 205 12.63 19.12 -5.40
CA GLY A 205 14.00 19.58 -5.27
C GLY A 205 14.62 19.21 -3.92
N ALA A 206 14.31 18.02 -3.41
CA ALA A 206 14.98 17.48 -2.22
C ALA A 206 16.06 16.49 -2.65
N ASP A 207 17.30 16.74 -2.25
CA ASP A 207 18.43 15.83 -2.42
C ASP A 207 19.41 16.03 -1.28
N GLY A 208 19.26 15.22 -0.23
CA GLY A 208 20.09 15.29 0.97
C GLY A 208 19.50 14.55 2.16
N ASP A 209 20.01 14.87 3.34
CA ASP A 209 19.73 14.12 4.56
C ASP A 209 18.41 14.56 5.21
N VAL A 210 17.60 13.59 5.63
CA VAL A 210 16.38 13.84 6.40
C VAL A 210 16.77 14.29 7.81
N ILE A 211 16.42 15.51 8.17
CA ILE A 211 16.76 16.09 9.48
C ILE A 211 15.63 15.97 10.50
N ASP A 212 14.39 15.83 10.04
CA ASP A 212 13.20 15.77 10.90
C ASP A 212 12.04 15.09 10.18
N ILE A 213 11.27 14.29 10.92
CA ILE A 213 10.03 13.66 10.47
C ILE A 213 8.95 13.96 11.50
N SER A 214 8.01 14.81 11.11
CA SER A 214 6.81 15.13 11.87
C SER A 214 5.58 14.44 11.24
N LEU A 215 4.44 14.46 11.94
CA LEU A 215 3.18 13.89 11.43
C LEU A 215 2.76 14.48 10.07
N MET A 216 3.03 15.77 9.86
CA MET A 216 2.56 16.50 8.67
C MET A 216 3.63 16.79 7.63
N ILE A 217 4.91 16.79 8.04
CA ILE A 217 6.01 17.21 7.17
C ILE A 217 7.26 16.36 7.41
N VAL A 218 8.04 16.21 6.35
CA VAL A 218 9.41 15.71 6.37
C VAL A 218 10.33 16.85 5.95
N LYS A 219 11.40 17.07 6.70
CA LYS A 219 12.41 18.08 6.38
C LYS A 219 13.67 17.39 5.87
N VAL A 220 14.13 17.84 4.71
CA VAL A 220 15.36 17.36 4.07
C VAL A 220 16.33 18.53 3.98
N GLN A 221 17.54 18.36 4.50
CA GLN A 221 18.62 19.31 4.27
C GLN A 221 19.38 18.92 3.02
N ASN A 222 19.30 19.75 1.98
CA ASN A 222 20.00 19.52 0.73
C ASN A 222 21.53 19.68 0.90
N PHE A 223 22.29 19.19 -0.07
CA PHE A 223 23.76 19.33 -0.06
C PHE A 223 24.24 20.78 -0.06
N ASP A 224 23.46 21.72 -0.61
CA ASP A 224 23.71 23.17 -0.55
C ASP A 224 23.28 23.82 0.78
N LYS A 225 22.89 23.00 1.77
CA LYS A 225 22.42 23.37 3.11
C LYS A 225 21.08 24.08 3.19
N THR A 226 20.33 24.17 2.09
CA THR A 226 18.92 24.57 2.13
C THR A 226 18.03 23.50 2.76
N ILE A 227 16.83 23.86 3.24
CA ILE A 227 15.88 22.92 3.83
C ILE A 227 14.63 22.84 2.96
N THR A 228 14.40 21.67 2.37
CA THR A 228 13.15 21.35 1.67
C THR A 228 12.16 20.75 2.67
N ILE A 229 10.96 21.32 2.73
CA ILE A 229 9.87 20.85 3.60
C ILE A 229 8.80 20.20 2.73
N ILE A 230 8.59 18.90 2.91
CA ILE A 230 7.68 18.11 2.08
C ILE A 230 6.51 17.65 2.97
N PRO A 231 5.24 17.90 2.60
CA PRO A 231 4.11 17.29 3.28
C PRO A 231 4.20 15.77 3.23
N THR A 232 3.95 15.10 4.35
CA THR A 232 4.16 13.64 4.48
C THR A 232 3.37 12.85 3.45
N TYR A 233 2.12 13.24 3.17
CA TYR A 233 1.32 12.57 2.14
C TYR A 233 1.88 12.74 0.72
N LYS A 234 2.50 13.89 0.44
CA LYS A 234 3.14 14.17 -0.86
C LYS A 234 4.42 13.37 -1.07
N LEU A 235 5.13 13.03 0.01
CA LEU A 235 6.31 12.17 -0.09
C LEU A 235 5.95 10.75 -0.54
N ILE A 236 4.83 10.20 -0.06
CA ILE A 236 4.38 8.83 -0.40
C ILE A 236 3.68 8.78 -1.76
N GLU A 237 2.97 9.85 -2.14
CA GLU A 237 2.30 9.95 -3.43
C GLU A 237 3.30 9.95 -4.60
N GLU A 238 4.53 10.41 -4.37
CA GLU A 238 5.56 10.55 -5.40
C GLU A 238 6.66 9.50 -5.28
N THR A 239 7.29 9.16 -6.40
CA THR A 239 8.49 8.32 -6.38
C THR A 239 9.67 9.10 -5.79
N PHE A 240 10.33 8.50 -4.79
CA PHE A 240 11.59 8.98 -4.24
C PHE A 240 12.62 7.85 -4.17
N LYS A 241 13.90 8.22 -4.06
CA LYS A 241 14.97 7.27 -3.76
C LYS A 241 15.40 7.43 -2.31
N ASN A 242 15.56 6.33 -1.61
CA ASN A 242 16.22 6.30 -0.30
C ASN A 242 17.58 5.60 -0.45
N TRP A 243 18.66 6.32 -0.19
CA TRP A 243 20.03 5.84 -0.34
C TRP A 243 20.51 5.00 0.85
N ARG A 244 19.69 4.83 1.90
CA ARG A 244 20.00 3.95 3.04
C ARG A 244 20.41 2.54 2.59
N GLY A 245 19.69 1.93 1.65
CA GLY A 245 20.01 0.58 1.18
C GLY A 245 21.42 0.50 0.57
N MET A 246 21.86 1.57 -0.12
CA MET A 246 23.23 1.69 -0.61
C MET A 246 24.23 1.81 0.55
N GLN A 247 23.96 2.67 1.53
CA GLN A 247 24.83 2.84 2.70
C GLN A 247 24.98 1.53 3.51
N GLN A 248 23.86 0.85 3.79
CA GLN A 248 23.83 -0.41 4.53
C GLN A 248 24.51 -1.57 3.79
N SER A 249 24.46 -1.57 2.44
CA SER A 249 25.18 -2.56 1.64
C SER A 249 26.71 -2.41 1.71
N GLY A 250 27.20 -1.27 2.21
CA GLY A 250 28.63 -0.96 2.24
C GLY A 250 29.27 -0.78 0.87
N VAL A 251 28.47 -0.72 -0.21
CA VAL A 251 28.96 -0.54 -1.57
C VAL A 251 28.18 0.50 -2.34
N ARG A 252 28.86 1.23 -3.23
CA ARG A 252 28.23 2.21 -4.13
C ARG A 252 28.58 1.93 -5.58
N ARG A 253 27.58 1.93 -6.45
CA ARG A 253 27.75 1.56 -7.85
C ARG A 253 28.43 2.66 -8.66
N ILE A 254 29.57 2.34 -9.26
CA ILE A 254 30.19 3.09 -10.36
C ILE A 254 29.57 2.63 -11.67
N LYS A 255 29.05 3.59 -12.45
CA LYS A 255 28.49 3.34 -13.78
C LYS A 255 28.80 4.52 -14.70
N ARG A 256 29.94 4.45 -15.39
CA ARG A 256 30.43 5.52 -16.28
C ARG A 256 31.15 4.89 -17.49
N SER A 257 31.17 5.61 -18.60
CA SER A 257 31.75 5.11 -19.86
C SER A 257 32.90 5.99 -20.34
N VAL A 258 33.89 5.37 -20.98
CA VAL A 258 34.86 6.05 -21.85
C VAL A 258 34.50 5.78 -23.31
N PHE A 259 34.66 6.78 -24.17
CA PHE A 259 34.28 6.67 -25.57
C PHE A 259 35.51 6.43 -26.44
N ILE A 260 35.50 5.33 -27.18
CA ILE A 260 36.60 4.92 -28.05
C ILE A 260 36.31 5.36 -29.48
N ASP A 261 37.30 5.97 -30.13
CA ASP A 261 37.29 6.25 -31.57
C ASP A 261 37.26 4.92 -32.33
N GLN A 262 36.18 4.66 -33.04
CA GLN A 262 35.94 3.42 -33.76
C GLN A 262 36.98 3.17 -34.86
N THR A 263 37.56 4.22 -35.42
CA THR A 263 38.59 4.11 -36.46
C THR A 263 39.93 3.60 -35.91
N SER A 264 40.10 3.59 -34.59
CA SER A 264 41.27 3.02 -33.91
C SER A 264 41.13 1.52 -33.62
N ILE A 265 39.94 0.93 -33.84
CA ILE A 265 39.67 -0.49 -33.56
C ILE A 265 40.22 -1.34 -34.70
N ARG A 266 41.05 -2.33 -34.36
CA ARG A 266 41.67 -3.25 -35.32
C ARG A 266 42.00 -4.62 -34.71
N PHE A 267 42.31 -5.59 -35.57
CA PHE A 267 42.93 -6.84 -35.13
C PHE A 267 44.32 -6.56 -34.55
N CYS A 268 44.70 -7.30 -33.51
CA CYS A 268 46.04 -7.22 -32.95
C CYS A 268 47.05 -7.81 -33.94
N THR A 269 48.17 -7.11 -34.16
CA THR A 269 49.34 -7.67 -34.84
C THR A 269 50.15 -8.51 -33.86
N ASP A 270 51.07 -9.35 -34.36
CA ASP A 270 51.96 -10.13 -33.49
C ASP A 270 52.82 -9.21 -32.60
N GLU A 271 53.27 -8.06 -33.11
CA GLU A 271 54.02 -7.08 -32.31
C GLU A 271 53.15 -6.48 -31.19
N MET A 272 51.85 -6.26 -31.44
CA MET A 272 50.92 -5.82 -30.39
C MET A 272 50.74 -6.91 -29.34
N LEU A 273 50.55 -8.17 -29.74
CA LEU A 273 50.40 -9.28 -28.81
C LEU A 273 51.66 -9.51 -27.97
N ASP A 274 52.84 -9.44 -28.58
CA ASP A 274 54.13 -9.56 -27.89
C ASP A 274 54.35 -8.42 -26.89
N ARG A 275 53.88 -7.20 -27.19
CA ARG A 275 53.84 -6.09 -26.23
C ARG A 275 52.84 -6.34 -25.11
N PHE A 276 51.63 -6.78 -25.42
CA PHE A 276 50.57 -7.02 -24.44
C PHE A 276 50.90 -8.18 -23.50
N GLU A 277 51.61 -9.20 -23.97
CA GLU A 277 52.08 -10.32 -23.17
C GLU A 277 53.08 -9.89 -22.08
N LYS A 278 53.81 -8.78 -22.29
CA LYS A 278 54.69 -8.18 -21.28
C LYS A 278 53.94 -7.39 -20.21
N ILE A 279 52.65 -7.08 -20.42
CA ILE A 279 51.81 -6.40 -19.43
C ILE A 279 51.41 -7.42 -18.36
N LYS A 280 52.00 -7.30 -17.17
CA LYS A 280 51.82 -8.25 -16.05
C LYS A 280 50.35 -8.63 -15.77
N ILE A 281 49.44 -7.65 -15.84
CA ILE A 281 48.02 -7.84 -15.52
C ILE A 281 47.29 -8.77 -16.52
N ILE A 282 47.67 -8.76 -17.80
CA ILE A 282 47.00 -9.54 -18.86
C ILE A 282 47.89 -10.59 -19.53
N SER A 283 49.13 -10.74 -19.10
CA SER A 283 50.09 -11.67 -19.69
C SER A 283 49.51 -13.08 -19.87
N GLN A 284 48.86 -13.60 -18.81
CA GLN A 284 48.23 -14.92 -18.84
C GLN A 284 47.05 -14.98 -19.83
N TYR A 285 46.18 -13.97 -19.83
CA TYR A 285 45.06 -13.87 -20.76
C TYR A 285 45.52 -13.89 -22.23
N VAL A 286 46.56 -13.11 -22.55
CA VAL A 286 47.09 -13.03 -23.93
C VAL A 286 47.65 -14.38 -24.37
N LYS A 287 48.44 -15.05 -23.51
CA LYS A 287 48.98 -16.40 -23.78
C LYS A 287 47.87 -17.41 -24.06
N GLU A 288 46.90 -17.50 -23.16
CA GLU A 288 45.78 -18.44 -23.28
C GLU A 288 44.97 -18.21 -24.55
N LYS A 289 44.63 -16.94 -24.86
CA LYS A 289 43.87 -16.62 -26.06
C LYS A 289 44.65 -16.81 -27.35
N ARG A 290 45.96 -16.57 -27.36
CA ARG A 290 46.82 -16.87 -28.51
C ARG A 290 46.84 -18.38 -28.80
N THR A 291 46.95 -19.21 -27.77
CA THR A 291 46.87 -20.67 -27.92
C THR A 291 45.48 -21.15 -28.36
N GLU A 292 44.41 -20.65 -27.75
CA GLU A 292 43.01 -21.00 -28.09
C GLU A 292 42.71 -20.70 -29.57
N THR A 293 42.97 -19.46 -30.00
CA THR A 293 42.73 -19.03 -31.38
C THR A 293 43.61 -19.76 -32.38
N GLY A 294 44.88 -20.02 -32.05
CA GLY A 294 45.78 -20.81 -32.89
C GLY A 294 45.26 -22.23 -33.12
N LYS A 295 44.86 -22.93 -32.05
CA LYS A 295 44.32 -24.28 -32.13
C LYS A 295 43.05 -24.35 -32.98
N GLU A 296 42.08 -23.47 -32.73
CA GLU A 296 40.82 -23.43 -33.50
C GLU A 296 41.04 -23.17 -35.00
N ASN A 297 41.94 -22.23 -35.33
CA ASN A 297 42.26 -21.90 -36.72
C ASN A 297 42.97 -23.07 -37.43
N SER A 298 43.88 -23.76 -36.75
CA SER A 298 44.56 -24.95 -37.28
C SER A 298 43.62 -26.13 -37.49
N GLU A 299 42.74 -26.43 -36.53
CA GLU A 299 41.75 -27.52 -36.63
C GLU A 299 40.75 -27.29 -37.78
N SER A 300 40.43 -26.03 -38.05
CA SER A 300 39.50 -25.64 -39.11
C SER A 300 40.15 -25.51 -40.49
N GLY A 301 41.47 -25.70 -40.62
CA GLY A 301 42.19 -25.60 -41.90
C GLY A 301 42.10 -24.23 -42.57
N ILE A 302 41.98 -23.15 -41.80
CA ILE A 302 41.70 -21.80 -42.30
C ILE A 302 42.99 -21.13 -42.82
N ASP A 303 42.94 -20.53 -44.01
CA ASP A 303 44.02 -19.69 -44.53
C ASP A 303 44.06 -18.33 -43.79
N LEU A 304 45.10 -18.16 -42.97
CA LEU A 304 45.34 -16.96 -42.15
C LEU A 304 45.96 -15.79 -42.92
N ASN A 305 46.29 -15.96 -44.21
CA ASN A 305 46.78 -14.85 -45.04
C ASN A 305 45.69 -13.82 -45.31
N ASN A 306 44.41 -14.22 -45.27
CA ASN A 306 43.29 -13.30 -45.39
C ASN A 306 42.84 -12.80 -44.00
N LEU A 307 42.73 -11.49 -43.82
CA LEU A 307 42.34 -10.88 -42.55
C LEU A 307 40.88 -11.17 -42.14
N VAL A 308 40.02 -11.48 -43.09
CA VAL A 308 38.61 -11.84 -42.83
C VAL A 308 38.49 -13.27 -42.31
N ASN A 309 39.46 -14.12 -42.67
CA ASN A 309 39.47 -15.52 -42.30
C ASN A 309 40.13 -15.72 -40.93
N GLY A 310 39.57 -16.65 -40.16
CA GLY A 310 40.12 -17.09 -38.89
C GLY A 310 39.80 -16.17 -37.72
N ARG A 311 39.77 -16.74 -36.53
CA ARG A 311 39.53 -16.01 -35.29
C ARG A 311 40.81 -15.30 -34.86
N ARG A 312 40.75 -13.97 -34.65
CA ARG A 312 41.86 -13.16 -34.14
C ARG A 312 41.43 -12.29 -32.97
N LEU A 313 42.37 -11.94 -32.10
CA LEU A 313 42.15 -10.95 -31.05
C LEU A 313 42.05 -9.55 -31.65
N THR A 314 41.23 -8.70 -31.03
CA THR A 314 41.17 -7.26 -31.34
C THR A 314 41.79 -6.45 -30.23
N ASN A 315 42.32 -5.27 -30.56
CA ASN A 315 42.90 -4.38 -29.56
C ASN A 315 41.87 -3.95 -28.52
N ILE A 316 40.63 -3.67 -28.94
CA ILE A 316 39.52 -3.32 -28.04
C ILE A 316 39.06 -4.49 -27.15
N GLY A 317 39.06 -5.73 -27.68
CA GLY A 317 38.76 -6.91 -26.89
C GLY A 317 39.81 -7.14 -25.81
N THR A 318 41.08 -6.98 -26.17
CA THR A 318 42.22 -7.12 -25.25
C THR A 318 42.25 -6.02 -24.21
N PHE A 319 41.95 -4.77 -24.59
CA PHE A 319 41.80 -3.64 -23.67
C PHE A 319 40.68 -3.89 -22.64
N ARG A 320 39.52 -4.41 -23.07
CA ARG A 320 38.46 -4.79 -22.13
C ARG A 320 38.89 -5.87 -21.15
N ALA A 321 39.63 -6.88 -21.61
CA ALA A 321 40.20 -7.90 -20.72
C ALA A 321 41.18 -7.29 -19.71
N TYR A 322 42.00 -6.33 -20.14
CA TYR A 322 42.87 -5.56 -19.24
C TYR A 322 42.09 -4.81 -18.17
N LEU A 323 41.04 -4.08 -18.54
CA LEU A 323 40.21 -3.35 -17.59
C LEU A 323 39.54 -4.28 -16.57
N ILE A 324 39.12 -5.47 -17.00
CA ILE A 324 38.52 -6.46 -16.10
C ILE A 324 39.53 -6.90 -15.04
N GLU A 325 40.74 -7.28 -15.45
CA GLU A 325 41.78 -7.71 -14.52
C GLU A 325 42.32 -6.56 -13.66
N TYR A 326 42.42 -5.35 -14.22
CA TYR A 326 42.78 -4.13 -13.49
C TYR A 326 41.79 -3.86 -12.34
N LEU A 327 40.49 -3.84 -12.62
CA LEU A 327 39.46 -3.63 -11.60
C LEU A 327 39.44 -4.76 -10.56
N ARG A 328 39.72 -6.01 -10.97
CA ARG A 328 39.79 -7.16 -10.05
C ARG A 328 40.93 -7.05 -9.03
N GLN A 329 42.04 -6.42 -9.41
CA GLN A 329 43.21 -6.24 -8.55
C GLN A 329 43.08 -5.04 -7.59
N ARG A 330 42.16 -4.11 -7.87
CA ARG A 330 41.94 -2.94 -7.02
C ARG A 330 41.30 -3.32 -5.67
N GLY A 331 41.77 -2.67 -4.60
CA GLY A 331 41.28 -2.91 -3.23
C GLY A 331 40.03 -2.11 -2.85
N ASP A 332 39.70 -1.08 -3.63
CA ASP A 332 38.54 -0.20 -3.45
C ASP A 332 37.32 -0.61 -4.28
N ILE A 333 37.42 -1.72 -5.03
CA ILE A 333 36.31 -2.36 -5.76
C ILE A 333 35.92 -3.65 -5.05
N SER A 334 34.62 -3.84 -4.84
CA SER A 334 34.10 -5.03 -4.19
C SER A 334 34.29 -6.26 -5.08
N LYS A 335 34.75 -7.35 -4.46
CA LYS A 335 34.93 -8.66 -5.09
C LYS A 335 33.72 -9.57 -4.95
N GLU A 336 32.78 -9.23 -4.07
CA GLU A 336 31.57 -10.01 -3.81
C GLU A 336 30.47 -9.71 -4.84
N PHE A 337 30.39 -8.45 -5.27
CA PHE A 337 29.41 -8.03 -6.28
C PHE A 337 29.96 -8.20 -7.69
N SER A 338 29.06 -8.50 -8.63
CA SER A 338 29.45 -8.58 -10.03
C SER A 338 29.89 -7.22 -10.56
N PHE A 339 31.00 -7.21 -11.28
CA PHE A 339 31.44 -6.07 -12.08
C PHE A 339 31.56 -6.50 -13.54
N GLN A 340 31.40 -5.54 -14.46
CA GLN A 340 31.43 -5.77 -15.89
C GLN A 340 32.12 -4.61 -16.60
N VAL A 341 32.91 -4.95 -17.62
CA VAL A 341 33.41 -3.99 -18.60
C VAL A 341 32.81 -4.35 -19.95
N ARG A 342 31.87 -3.53 -20.42
CA ARG A 342 31.04 -3.88 -21.59
C ARG A 342 31.00 -2.78 -22.63
N GLN A 343 30.78 -3.19 -23.88
CA GLN A 343 30.51 -2.27 -24.98
C GLN A 343 29.03 -1.92 -24.97
N LEU A 344 28.72 -0.63 -25.01
CA LEU A 344 27.36 -0.15 -25.28
C LEU A 344 27.18 0.04 -26.80
N PRO A 345 25.94 0.22 -27.28
CA PRO A 345 25.71 0.59 -28.67
C PRO A 345 26.53 1.82 -29.06
N SER A 346 27.16 1.72 -30.22
CA SER A 346 27.86 2.80 -30.89
C SER A 346 26.96 4.02 -31.08
N ASN A 347 27.53 5.21 -30.95
CA ASN A 347 26.86 6.47 -31.24
C ASN A 347 27.83 7.44 -31.96
N PRO A 348 27.37 8.62 -32.42
CA PRO A 348 28.24 9.58 -33.11
C PRO A 348 29.47 10.01 -32.28
N GLY A 349 29.43 9.86 -30.96
CA GLY A 349 30.54 10.08 -30.05
C GLY A 349 31.50 8.92 -29.90
N GLY A 350 31.44 7.89 -30.76
CA GLY A 350 32.29 6.71 -30.72
C GLY A 350 31.63 5.47 -30.09
N LEU A 351 32.45 4.49 -29.70
CA LEU A 351 32.03 3.26 -29.06
C LEU A 351 32.23 3.36 -27.54
N PRO A 352 31.16 3.41 -26.72
CA PRO A 352 31.31 3.51 -25.28
C PRO A 352 31.73 2.17 -24.65
N ILE A 353 32.78 2.21 -23.84
CA ILE A 353 33.17 1.16 -22.91
C ILE A 353 32.67 1.55 -21.52
N GLU A 354 31.60 0.90 -21.06
CA GLU A 354 31.02 1.13 -19.75
C GLU A 354 31.76 0.31 -18.69
N ILE A 355 32.20 1.02 -17.65
CA ILE A 355 32.68 0.45 -16.40
C ILE A 355 31.48 0.37 -15.45
N TYR A 356 31.06 -0.86 -15.18
CA TYR A 356 30.02 -1.18 -14.19
C TYR A 356 30.69 -1.91 -13.03
N ALA A 357 30.84 -1.26 -11.89
CA ALA A 357 31.48 -1.85 -10.71
C ALA A 357 30.84 -1.32 -9.42
N TYR A 358 31.21 -1.91 -8.29
CA TYR A 358 30.79 -1.47 -6.97
C TYR A 358 32.02 -1.06 -6.16
N ALA A 359 32.11 0.21 -5.78
CA ALA A 359 33.13 0.70 -4.86
C ALA A 359 32.80 0.25 -3.44
N THR A 360 33.81 -0.11 -2.65
CA THR A 360 33.66 -0.50 -1.22
C THR A 360 33.49 0.69 -0.29
N LYS A 361 33.72 1.90 -0.81
CA LYS A 361 33.53 3.16 -0.10
C LYS A 361 32.20 3.79 -0.53
N THR A 362 31.32 4.02 0.43
CA THR A 362 29.98 4.64 0.22
C THR A 362 29.97 6.14 0.50
N ASN A 363 30.91 6.63 1.32
CA ASN A 363 31.07 8.06 1.59
C ASN A 363 31.30 8.81 0.27
N PHE A 364 30.66 9.98 0.15
CA PHE A 364 30.66 10.75 -1.09
C PHE A 364 32.07 11.09 -1.60
N VAL A 365 32.94 11.61 -0.74
CA VAL A 365 34.29 12.06 -1.13
C VAL A 365 35.14 10.88 -1.56
N ASP A 366 35.22 9.87 -0.71
CA ASP A 366 35.96 8.64 -0.95
C ASP A 366 35.50 7.89 -2.22
N TYR A 367 34.20 7.89 -2.49
CA TYR A 367 33.61 7.30 -3.69
C TYR A 367 34.02 8.07 -4.96
N GLU A 368 33.96 9.40 -4.92
CA GLU A 368 34.34 10.24 -6.06
C GLU A 368 35.84 10.13 -6.35
N ASP A 369 36.69 10.07 -5.32
CA ASP A 369 38.14 9.87 -5.47
C ASP A 369 38.44 8.50 -6.12
N ALA A 370 37.84 7.42 -5.61
CA ALA A 370 38.01 6.08 -6.17
C ALA A 370 37.54 6.00 -7.64
N GLN A 371 36.42 6.66 -7.95
CA GLN A 371 35.93 6.78 -9.32
C GLN A 371 36.89 7.59 -10.19
N ALA A 372 37.38 8.74 -9.73
CA ALA A 372 38.31 9.58 -10.49
C ALA A 372 39.60 8.81 -10.83
N ASP A 373 40.23 8.18 -9.84
CA ASP A 373 41.46 7.39 -10.01
C ASP A 373 41.34 6.28 -11.07
N ILE A 374 40.17 5.61 -11.10
CA ILE A 374 39.91 4.58 -12.11
C ILE A 374 39.91 5.21 -13.50
N PHE A 375 39.18 6.32 -13.68
CA PHE A 375 39.04 6.94 -14.99
C PHE A 375 40.32 7.66 -15.45
N ASP A 376 41.08 8.28 -14.55
CA ASP A 376 42.38 8.88 -14.88
C ASP A 376 43.36 7.84 -15.44
N HIS A 377 43.44 6.68 -14.78
CA HIS A 377 44.24 5.55 -15.26
C HIS A 377 43.75 5.02 -16.62
N ILE A 378 42.43 4.87 -16.78
CA ILE A 378 41.84 4.39 -18.03
C ILE A 378 42.16 5.36 -19.18
N LEU A 379 41.97 6.66 -18.97
CA LEU A 379 42.22 7.67 -20.00
C LEU A 379 43.69 7.66 -20.45
N ALA A 380 44.63 7.48 -19.51
CA ALA A 380 46.05 7.43 -19.80
C ALA A 380 46.49 6.15 -20.52
N ILE A 381 45.89 5.00 -20.22
CA ILE A 381 46.33 3.70 -20.75
C ILE A 381 45.73 3.33 -22.11
N VAL A 382 44.64 3.98 -22.54
CA VAL A 382 43.97 3.71 -23.83
C VAL A 382 44.95 3.71 -25.02
N PRO A 383 45.85 4.72 -25.18
CA PRO A 383 46.81 4.74 -26.29
C PRO A 383 47.80 3.58 -26.31
N GLU A 384 48.13 2.99 -25.14
CA GLU A 384 49.05 1.83 -25.07
C GLU A 384 48.49 0.60 -25.76
N PHE A 385 47.16 0.49 -25.86
CA PHE A 385 46.47 -0.55 -26.63
C PHE A 385 46.31 -0.21 -28.11
N GLY A 386 46.89 0.90 -28.58
CA GLY A 386 46.71 1.40 -29.95
C GLY A 386 45.27 1.85 -30.22
N LEU A 387 44.52 2.18 -29.18
CA LEU A 387 43.19 2.77 -29.25
C LEU A 387 43.30 4.29 -29.08
N ARG A 388 42.27 5.01 -29.51
CA ARG A 388 42.12 6.44 -29.25
C ARG A 388 40.80 6.71 -28.56
N LEU A 389 40.80 7.70 -27.67
CA LEU A 389 39.55 8.25 -27.15
C LEU A 389 38.89 9.09 -28.24
N PHE A 390 37.57 9.01 -28.33
CA PHE A 390 36.81 9.91 -29.19
C PHE A 390 36.80 11.32 -28.57
N GLN A 391 37.06 12.32 -29.40
CA GLN A 391 36.92 13.72 -29.05
C GLN A 391 36.33 14.47 -30.25
N ASN A 392 35.40 15.40 -30.00
CA ASN A 392 34.96 16.33 -31.05
C ASN A 392 36.10 17.30 -31.38
N PRO A 393 36.28 17.68 -32.65
CA PRO A 393 37.23 18.72 -33.02
C PRO A 393 37.01 19.98 -32.18
N SER A 394 38.08 20.47 -31.57
CA SER A 394 38.11 21.68 -30.76
C SER A 394 38.75 22.83 -31.55
N GLY A 395 38.60 24.07 -31.07
CA GLY A 395 39.24 25.23 -31.71
C GLY A 395 40.77 25.10 -31.83
N GLY A 396 41.41 24.35 -30.94
CA GLY A 396 42.84 24.06 -30.99
C GLY A 396 43.24 23.16 -32.17
N ASP A 397 42.42 22.19 -32.53
CA ASP A 397 42.69 21.28 -33.66
C ASP A 397 42.68 22.03 -35.00
N PHE A 398 41.83 23.05 -35.12
CA PHE A 398 41.78 23.93 -36.30
C PHE A 398 42.98 24.89 -36.39
N SER A 399 43.69 25.14 -35.28
CA SER A 399 44.88 26.00 -35.30
C SER A 399 46.05 25.37 -36.07
N ALA A 400 46.11 24.03 -36.11
CA ALA A 400 47.07 23.28 -36.94
C ALA A 400 46.78 23.40 -38.45
N PHE A 401 45.59 23.88 -38.82
CA PHE A 401 45.19 24.14 -40.21
C PHE A 401 45.34 25.61 -40.63
N LYS A 402 45.89 26.49 -39.78
CA LYS A 402 46.26 27.85 -40.21
C LYS A 402 47.40 27.77 -41.23
N LYS A 403 47.05 27.97 -42.50
CA LYS A 403 47.98 28.30 -43.59
C LYS A 403 48.57 29.69 -43.40
#